data_AF-A0A2K6LJD2-F1
#
_entry.id   AF-A0A2K6LJD2-F1
#
_cell.length_a   1.000
_cell.length_b   1.000
_cell.length_c   1.000
_cell.angle_alpha   90.00
_cell.angle_beta   90.00
_cell.angle_gamma   90.00
#
_symmetry.space_group_name_H-M   'P 1'
#
loop_
_entity.id
_entity.type
_entity.pdbx_description
1 polymer ?
#
loop_
_entity_poly.entity_id
_entity_poly.type
_entity_poly.pdbx_seq_one_letter_code
_entity_poly.pdbx_strand_id
1 'polypeptide(L)'
;MAREYREKIETELRDICNDVLSLLEKFLIPNASQAESKVFYLKMKGDYYRYLAEVAAGDDKKGIVDQSQQAYQEAFEISKKEMQPTHPIRLGLALNFSVFYYEILNSPEKACSLAKTAFDEAIAELDTLSEESYKDSTLIMQLLRDNLT
;
A
#
# COMPACT_ATOMS: atom_id res chain seq x y z
N MET A 1 -28.90 15.62 -8.88
CA MET A 1 -28.25 15.99 -7.61
C MET A 1 -27.26 14.96 -7.07
N ALA A 2 -27.68 13.83 -6.49
CA ALA A 2 -26.72 12.89 -5.87
C ALA A 2 -25.70 12.31 -6.86
N ARG A 3 -26.14 11.95 -8.08
CA ARG A 3 -25.26 11.42 -9.13
C ARG A 3 -24.24 12.44 -9.62
N GLU A 4 -24.67 13.66 -9.92
CA GLU A 4 -23.81 14.75 -10.40
C GLU A 4 -22.78 15.16 -9.34
N TYR A 5 -23.18 15.20 -8.06
CA TYR A 5 -22.26 15.51 -6.97
C TYR A 5 -21.22 14.40 -6.80
N ARG A 6 -21.63 13.13 -6.90
CA ARG A 6 -20.71 12.00 -6.91
C ARG A 6 -19.71 12.09 -8.07
N GLU A 7 -20.18 12.33 -9.30
CA GLU A 7 -19.33 12.48 -10.50
C GLU A 7 -18.31 13.62 -10.33
N LYS A 8 -18.70 14.72 -9.68
CA LYS A 8 -17.79 15.83 -9.35
C LYS A 8 -16.68 15.37 -8.39
N ILE A 9 -17.04 14.69 -7.30
CA ILE A 9 -16.06 14.19 -6.32
C ILE A 9 -15.14 13.12 -6.93
N GLU A 10 -15.67 12.21 -7.75
CA GLU A 10 -14.88 11.21 -8.47
C GLU A 10 -13.86 11.86 -9.43
N THR A 11 -14.22 13.00 -10.04
CA THR A 11 -13.32 13.77 -10.90
C THR A 11 -12.20 14.42 -10.09
N GLU A 12 -12.54 15.10 -8.99
CA GLU A 12 -11.54 15.72 -8.10
C GLU A 12 -10.56 14.67 -7.52
N LEU A 13 -11.06 13.50 -7.12
CA LEU A 13 -10.22 12.39 -6.66
C LEU A 13 -9.27 11.92 -7.77
N ARG A 14 -9.76 11.78 -9.00
CA ARG A 14 -8.95 11.38 -10.15
C ARG A 14 -7.82 12.35 -10.43
N ASP A 15 -8.12 13.64 -10.42
CA ASP A 15 -7.14 14.70 -10.70
C ASP A 15 -6.04 14.71 -9.63
N ILE A 16 -6.41 14.66 -8.35
CA ILE A 16 -5.44 14.62 -7.24
C ILE A 16 -4.56 13.37 -7.32
N CYS A 17 -5.14 12.20 -7.60
CA CYS A 17 -4.36 10.98 -7.73
C CYS A 17 -3.36 11.08 -8.89
N ASN A 18 -3.77 11.61 -10.04
CA ASN A 18 -2.89 11.76 -11.21
C ASN A 18 -1.76 12.76 -10.96
N ASP A 19 -2.02 13.85 -10.24
CA ASP A 19 -0.98 14.82 -9.87
C ASP A 19 0.10 14.17 -8.98
N VAL A 20 -0.32 13.40 -7.97
CA VAL A 20 0.61 12.70 -7.07
C VAL A 20 1.35 11.59 -7.80
N LEU A 21 0.67 10.81 -8.65
CA LEU A 21 1.31 9.78 -9.47
C LEU A 21 2.37 10.37 -10.40
N SER A 22 2.06 11.50 -11.06
CA SER A 22 3.02 12.21 -11.91
C SER A 22 4.24 12.68 -11.11
N LEU A 23 4.06 13.17 -9.88
CA LEU A 23 5.16 13.55 -8.99
C LEU A 23 6.02 12.34 -8.61
N LEU A 24 5.39 11.22 -8.23
CA LEU A 24 6.06 9.99 -7.85
C LEU A 24 6.90 9.42 -8.99
N GLU A 25 6.32 9.32 -10.20
CA GLU A 25 6.97 8.68 -11.35
C GLU A 25 8.07 9.52 -11.98
N LYS A 26 7.89 10.83 -12.06
CA LYS A 26 8.85 11.71 -12.74
C LYS A 26 9.99 12.15 -11.83
N PHE A 27 9.75 12.26 -10.52
CA PHE A 27 10.68 12.89 -9.61
C PHE A 27 11.05 12.01 -8.42
N LEU A 28 10.10 11.50 -7.64
CA LEU A 28 10.44 10.88 -6.36
C LEU A 28 11.04 9.48 -6.50
N ILE A 29 10.40 8.59 -7.25
CA ILE A 29 10.88 7.21 -7.45
C ILE A 29 12.23 7.18 -8.19
N PRO A 30 12.46 7.93 -9.29
CA PRO A 30 13.74 7.91 -9.99
C PRO A 30 14.92 8.44 -9.17
N ASN A 31 14.66 9.34 -8.22
CA ASN A 31 15.70 9.96 -7.38
C ASN A 31 15.85 9.29 -6.00
N ALA A 32 15.07 8.24 -5.70
CA ALA A 32 15.16 7.50 -4.45
C ALA A 32 16.33 6.51 -4.46
N SER A 33 17.39 6.81 -3.72
CA SER A 33 18.58 5.95 -3.63
C SER A 33 18.54 4.95 -2.47
N GLN A 34 17.78 5.26 -1.41
CA GLN A 34 17.68 4.41 -0.21
C GLN A 34 16.46 3.49 -0.32
N ALA A 35 16.62 2.23 0.11
CA ALA A 35 15.56 1.23 0.08
C ALA A 35 14.27 1.73 0.74
N GLU A 36 14.40 2.34 1.92
CA GLU A 36 13.29 2.88 2.68
C GLU A 36 12.47 3.92 1.88
N SER A 37 13.16 4.90 1.30
CA SER A 37 12.52 5.93 0.46
C SER A 37 11.87 5.33 -0.79
N LYS A 38 12.52 4.35 -1.43
CA LYS A 38 12.01 3.71 -2.64
C LYS A 38 10.76 2.88 -2.35
N VAL A 39 10.76 2.11 -1.27
CA VAL A 39 9.59 1.34 -0.81
C VAL A 39 8.46 2.28 -0.42
N PHE A 40 8.75 3.38 0.27
CA PHE A 40 7.76 4.38 0.64
C PHE A 40 7.06 4.98 -0.60
N TYR A 41 7.80 5.41 -1.61
CA TYR A 41 7.22 6.00 -2.81
C TYR A 41 6.50 4.97 -3.70
N LEU A 42 7.00 3.75 -3.81
CA LEU A 42 6.31 2.67 -4.54
C LEU A 42 5.02 2.25 -3.83
N LYS A 43 5.04 2.14 -2.49
CA LYS A 43 3.83 1.93 -1.69
C LYS A 43 2.81 3.04 -1.95
N MET A 44 3.25 4.29 -1.91
CA MET A 44 2.40 5.45 -2.18
C MET A 44 1.82 5.38 -3.61
N LYS A 45 2.62 5.02 -4.62
CA LYS A 45 2.15 4.78 -6.00
C LYS A 45 1.05 3.70 -6.03
N GLY A 46 1.25 2.58 -5.33
CA GLY A 46 0.25 1.53 -5.18
C GLY A 46 -1.06 2.03 -4.54
N ASP A 47 -0.95 2.83 -3.47
CA ASP A 47 -2.08 3.44 -2.77
C ASP A 47 -2.90 4.36 -3.68
N TYR A 48 -2.25 5.25 -4.44
CA TYR A 48 -2.97 6.17 -5.33
C TYR A 48 -3.65 5.46 -6.51
N TYR A 49 -3.03 4.42 -7.08
CA TYR A 49 -3.74 3.58 -8.06
C TYR A 49 -4.88 2.78 -7.44
N ARG A 50 -4.76 2.34 -6.18
CA ARG A 50 -5.87 1.69 -5.46
C ARG A 50 -7.06 2.65 -5.31
N TYR A 51 -6.82 3.89 -4.88
CA TYR A 51 -7.88 4.90 -4.79
C TYR A 51 -8.54 5.19 -6.15
N LEU A 52 -7.76 5.22 -7.24
CA LEU A 52 -8.31 5.30 -8.59
C LEU A 52 -9.17 4.08 -8.94
N ALA A 53 -8.79 2.87 -8.52
CA ALA A 53 -9.54 1.65 -8.80
C ALA A 53 -10.89 1.58 -8.06
N GLU A 54 -11.00 2.25 -6.90
CA GLU A 54 -12.24 2.36 -6.12
C GLU A 54 -13.32 3.16 -6.87
N VAL A 55 -12.91 4.19 -7.63
CA VAL A 55 -13.83 5.06 -8.38
C VAL A 55 -13.90 4.76 -9.88
N ALA A 56 -13.02 3.91 -10.41
CA ALA A 56 -12.99 3.55 -11.83
C ALA A 56 -14.13 2.59 -12.20
N ALA A 57 -14.64 2.76 -13.43
CA ALA A 57 -15.66 1.88 -14.03
C ALA A 57 -15.22 1.40 -15.41
N GLY A 58 -15.68 0.21 -15.81
CA GLY A 58 -15.41 -0.35 -17.14
C GLY A 58 -13.95 -0.77 -17.34
N ASP A 59 -13.49 -0.67 -18.59
CA ASP A 59 -12.21 -1.23 -19.04
C ASP A 59 -10.98 -0.52 -18.44
N ASP A 60 -11.11 0.76 -18.08
CA ASP A 60 -10.03 1.54 -17.45
C ASP A 60 -9.64 0.97 -16.07
N LYS A 61 -10.57 0.32 -15.38
CA LYS A 61 -10.33 -0.25 -14.04
C LYS A 61 -9.24 -1.32 -14.08
N LYS A 62 -9.20 -2.16 -15.11
CA LYS A 62 -8.24 -3.27 -15.17
C LYS A 62 -6.80 -2.75 -15.22
N GLY A 63 -6.53 -1.77 -16.08
CA GLY A 63 -5.20 -1.17 -16.20
C GLY A 63 -4.75 -0.49 -14.90
N ILE A 64 -5.66 0.20 -14.22
CA ILE A 64 -5.39 0.85 -12.92
C ILE A 64 -5.07 -0.19 -11.84
N VAL A 65 -5.83 -1.28 -11.78
CA VAL A 65 -5.60 -2.38 -10.83
C VAL A 65 -4.24 -3.04 -11.07
N ASP A 66 -3.89 -3.30 -12.33
CA ASP A 66 -2.59 -3.89 -12.70
C ASP A 66 -1.43 -2.96 -12.26
N GLN A 67 -1.57 -1.64 -12.42
CA GLN A 67 -0.57 -0.67 -11.97
C GLN A 67 -0.44 -0.62 -10.44
N SER A 68 -1.56 -0.66 -9.70
CA SER A 68 -1.54 -0.73 -8.24
C SER A 68 -0.82 -1.99 -7.76
N GLN A 69 -1.17 -3.14 -8.33
CA GLN A 69 -0.57 -4.43 -8.00
C GLN A 69 0.93 -4.44 -8.30
N GLN A 70 1.36 -3.92 -9.46
CA GLN A 70 2.77 -3.86 -9.83
C GLN A 70 3.58 -3.01 -8.84
N ALA A 71 3.06 -1.83 -8.47
CA ALA A 71 3.74 -0.94 -7.54
C ALA A 71 3.87 -1.55 -6.13
N TYR A 72 2.81 -2.18 -5.62
CA TYR A 72 2.87 -2.89 -4.34
C TYR A 72 3.83 -4.09 -4.39
N GLN A 73 3.82 -4.87 -5.47
CA GLN A 73 4.71 -6.01 -5.60
C GLN A 73 6.18 -5.58 -5.64
N GLU A 74 6.51 -4.54 -6.42
CA GLU A 74 7.88 -4.01 -6.49
C GLU A 74 8.33 -3.49 -5.11
N ALA A 75 7.47 -2.73 -4.41
CA ALA A 75 7.74 -2.28 -3.05
C ALA A 75 7.98 -3.47 -2.10
N PHE A 76 7.19 -4.54 -2.25
CA PHE A 76 7.23 -5.70 -1.36
C PHE A 76 8.52 -6.49 -1.53
N GLU A 77 8.95 -6.73 -2.77
CA GLU A 77 10.21 -7.42 -3.05
C GLU A 77 11.43 -6.65 -2.51
N ILE A 78 11.45 -5.32 -2.68
CA ILE A 78 12.54 -4.48 -2.11
C ILE A 78 12.49 -4.54 -0.58
N SER A 79 11.30 -4.39 0.02
CA SER A 79 11.15 -4.40 1.48
C SER A 79 11.57 -5.72 2.10
N LYS A 80 11.28 -6.86 1.45
CA LYS A 80 11.69 -8.18 1.93
C LYS A 80 13.19 -8.37 1.92
N LYS A 81 13.87 -7.79 0.93
CA LYS A 81 15.31 -7.93 0.74
C LYS A 81 16.12 -6.99 1.63
N GLU A 82 15.63 -5.78 1.86
CA GLU A 82 16.45 -4.68 2.38
C GLU A 82 15.93 -4.07 3.70
N MET A 83 14.80 -4.53 4.24
CA MET A 83 14.20 -3.96 5.44
C MET A 83 13.83 -5.05 6.45
N GLN A 84 13.97 -4.75 7.74
CA GLN A 84 13.57 -5.68 8.81
C GLN A 84 12.04 -5.88 8.81
N PRO A 85 11.53 -7.07 9.16
CA PRO A 85 10.08 -7.33 9.23
C PRO A 85 9.32 -6.38 10.14
N THR A 86 9.98 -5.89 11.19
CA THR A 86 9.44 -4.94 12.15
C THR A 86 9.42 -3.49 11.66
N HIS A 87 10.02 -3.19 10.51
CA HIS A 87 10.13 -1.82 10.03
C HIS A 87 8.74 -1.22 9.72
N PRO A 88 8.37 -0.02 10.23
CA PRO A 88 7.04 0.57 10.06
C PRO A 88 6.57 0.65 8.60
N ILE A 89 7.44 1.10 7.69
CA ILE A 89 7.12 1.17 6.26
C ILE A 89 6.85 -0.22 5.63
N ARG A 90 7.59 -1.26 6.02
CA ARG A 90 7.36 -2.64 5.53
C ARG A 90 6.03 -3.19 6.07
N LEU A 91 5.75 -2.98 7.35
CA LEU A 91 4.47 -3.34 7.97
C LEU A 91 3.30 -2.60 7.32
N GLY A 92 3.43 -1.29 7.13
CA GLY A 92 2.41 -0.45 6.50
C GLY A 92 2.19 -0.82 5.03
N LEU A 93 3.23 -1.25 4.32
CA LEU A 93 3.10 -1.82 2.99
C LEU A 93 2.28 -3.13 3.02
N ALA A 94 2.60 -4.06 3.92
CA ALA A 94 1.86 -5.31 4.03
C ALA A 94 0.38 -5.09 4.38
N LEU A 95 0.11 -4.14 5.28
CA LEU A 95 -1.25 -3.72 5.63
C LEU A 95 -2.00 -3.23 4.39
N ASN A 96 -1.48 -2.23 3.68
CA ASN A 96 -2.17 -1.65 2.53
C ASN A 96 -2.30 -2.64 1.36
N PHE A 97 -1.30 -3.51 1.16
CA PHE A 97 -1.35 -4.51 0.11
C PHE A 97 -2.35 -5.64 0.45
N SER A 98 -2.53 -5.98 1.73
CA SER A 98 -3.59 -6.91 2.14
C SER A 98 -4.99 -6.32 1.89
N VAL A 99 -5.18 -5.03 2.19
CA VAL A 99 -6.42 -4.30 1.88
C VAL A 99 -6.68 -4.29 0.37
N PHE A 100 -5.66 -4.04 -0.44
CA PHE A 100 -5.77 -4.15 -1.91
C PHE A 100 -6.23 -5.55 -2.36
N TYR A 101 -5.62 -6.62 -1.84
CA TYR A 101 -6.04 -7.98 -2.16
C TYR A 101 -7.50 -8.24 -1.77
N TYR A 102 -7.95 -7.71 -0.64
CA TYR A 102 -9.30 -7.90 -0.14
C TYR A 102 -10.32 -7.08 -0.94
N GLU A 103 -10.16 -5.76 -0.97
CA GLU A 103 -11.16 -4.81 -1.50
C GLU A 103 -11.15 -4.70 -3.02
N ILE A 104 -9.98 -4.81 -3.65
CA ILE A 104 -9.84 -4.57 -5.10
C ILE A 104 -9.81 -5.88 -5.89
N LEU A 105 -9.01 -6.86 -5.43
CA LEU A 105 -8.88 -8.15 -6.11
C LEU A 105 -9.85 -9.22 -5.61
N ASN A 106 -10.70 -8.90 -4.63
CA ASN A 106 -11.67 -9.83 -4.04
C ASN A 106 -11.04 -11.20 -3.71
N SER A 107 -9.83 -11.17 -3.17
CA SER A 107 -8.97 -12.33 -2.89
C SER A 107 -8.68 -12.43 -1.39
N PRO A 108 -9.69 -12.73 -0.55
CA PRO A 108 -9.55 -12.71 0.90
C PRO A 108 -8.49 -13.69 1.41
N GLU A 109 -8.34 -14.86 0.78
CA GLU A 109 -7.30 -15.83 1.14
C GLU A 109 -5.89 -15.25 1.02
N LYS A 110 -5.61 -14.52 -0.08
CA LYS A 110 -4.32 -13.85 -0.29
C LYS A 110 -4.13 -12.69 0.69
N ALA A 111 -5.17 -11.91 0.94
CA ALA A 111 -5.14 -10.82 1.90
C ALA A 111 -4.78 -11.32 3.30
N CYS A 112 -5.50 -12.35 3.79
CA CYS A 112 -5.24 -12.96 5.09
C CYS A 112 -3.86 -13.61 5.17
N SER A 113 -3.45 -14.33 4.12
CA SER A 113 -2.11 -14.92 4.09
C SER A 113 -1.02 -13.86 4.19
N LEU A 114 -1.13 -12.76 3.44
CA LEU A 114 -0.15 -11.68 3.45
C LEU A 114 -0.09 -10.99 4.82
N ALA A 115 -1.25 -10.60 5.35
CA ALA A 115 -1.34 -9.93 6.66
C ALA A 115 -0.82 -10.81 7.80
N LYS A 116 -1.20 -12.11 7.79
CA LYS A 116 -0.73 -13.08 8.79
C LYS A 116 0.76 -13.30 8.70
N THR A 117 1.33 -13.49 7.51
CA THR A 117 2.77 -13.65 7.34
C THR A 117 3.53 -12.42 7.84
N ALA A 118 3.10 -11.20 7.49
CA ALA A 118 3.76 -9.99 7.96
C ALA A 118 3.67 -9.83 9.50
N PHE A 119 2.53 -10.16 10.09
CA PHE A 119 2.36 -10.15 11.54
C PHE A 119 3.26 -11.18 12.23
N ASP A 120 3.25 -12.43 11.77
CA ASP A 120 4.05 -13.52 12.34
C ASP A 120 5.57 -13.23 12.23
N GLU A 121 6.04 -12.72 11.08
CA GLU A 121 7.44 -12.31 10.88
C GLU A 121 7.84 -11.17 11.84
N ALA A 122 6.98 -10.16 12.02
CA ALA A 122 7.28 -9.05 12.92
C ALA A 122 7.25 -9.47 14.40
N ILE A 123 6.36 -10.40 14.79
CA ILE A 123 6.35 -10.96 16.13
C ILE A 123 7.65 -11.72 16.43
N ALA A 124 8.17 -12.47 15.46
CA ALA A 124 9.39 -13.26 15.63
C ALA A 124 10.64 -12.38 15.87
N GLU A 125 10.61 -11.12 15.42
CA GLU A 125 11.74 -10.20 15.49
C GLU A 125 11.42 -8.94 16.32
N LEU A 126 10.38 -8.98 17.16
CA LEU A 126 9.91 -7.83 17.95
C LEU A 126 11.00 -7.21 18.83
N ASP A 127 11.93 -8.02 19.32
CA ASP A 127 13.06 -7.59 20.16
C ASP A 127 14.08 -6.72 19.41
N THR A 128 14.01 -6.64 18.08
CA THR A 128 14.91 -5.83 17.23
C THR A 128 14.43 -4.39 17.02
N LEU A 129 13.24 -4.04 17.52
CA LEU A 129 12.64 -2.71 17.33
C LEU A 129 13.40 -1.61 18.08
N SER A 130 13.68 -0.52 17.38
CA SER A 130 14.18 0.70 18.02
C SER A 130 13.06 1.40 18.80
N GLU A 131 13.41 2.09 19.88
CA GLU A 131 12.43 2.87 20.66
C GLU A 131 11.68 3.90 19.79
N GLU A 132 12.37 4.46 18.79
CA GLU A 132 11.81 5.46 17.86
C GLU A 132 10.70 4.86 16.98
N SER A 133 10.85 3.61 16.53
CA SER A 133 9.90 2.94 15.62
C SER A 133 8.90 2.02 16.34
N TYR A 134 9.05 1.83 17.65
CA TYR A 134 8.24 0.91 18.46
C TYR A 134 6.75 1.25 18.41
N LYS A 135 6.39 2.52 18.61
CA LYS A 135 4.98 2.95 18.65
C LYS A 135 4.29 2.76 17.31
N ASP A 136 4.95 3.13 16.22
CA ASP A 136 4.36 3.04 14.88
C ASP A 136 4.21 1.58 14.45
N SER A 137 5.21 0.75 14.71
CA SER A 137 5.19 -0.67 14.35
C SER A 137 4.13 -1.44 15.13
N THR A 138 4.03 -1.21 16.44
CA THR A 138 3.01 -1.86 17.28
C THR A 138 1.59 -1.44 16.89
N LEU A 139 1.37 -0.16 16.54
CA LEU A 139 0.08 0.29 16.01
C LEU A 139 -0.27 -0.41 14.70
N ILE A 140 0.67 -0.53 13.76
CA ILE A 140 0.40 -1.20 12.47
C ILE A 140 0.16 -2.70 12.67
N MET A 141 0.92 -3.36 13.54
CA MET A 141 0.68 -4.77 13.88
C MET A 141 -0.71 -4.98 14.50
N GLN A 142 -1.18 -4.03 15.31
CA GLN A 142 -2.53 -4.05 15.84
C GLN A 142 -3.58 -3.95 14.72
N LEU A 143 -3.39 -3.04 13.75
CA LEU A 143 -4.27 -2.93 12.59
C LEU A 143 -4.26 -4.19 11.70
N LEU A 144 -3.09 -4.80 11.51
CA LEU A 144 -2.98 -6.09 10.79
C LEU A 144 -3.78 -7.19 11.48
N ARG A 145 -3.73 -7.25 12.82
CA ARG A 145 -4.53 -8.19 13.60
C ARG A 145 -6.03 -7.93 13.45
N ASP A 146 -6.43 -6.66 13.51
CA ASP A 146 -7.84 -6.27 13.44
C ASP A 146 -8.45 -6.55 12.06
N ASN A 147 -7.64 -6.48 10.99
CA ASN A 147 -8.06 -6.88 9.64
C ASN A 147 -8.19 -8.41 9.45
N LEU A 148 -7.65 -9.21 10.38
CA LEU A 148 -7.72 -10.68 10.34
C LEU A 148 -8.90 -11.25 11.14
N THR A 149 -9.58 -10.43 11.95
CA THR A 149 -10.74 -10.81 12.78
C THR A 149 -12.06 -10.49 12.09
#